data_AF-A0A2V9PI99-F1
#
_entry.id   AF-A0A2V9PI99-F1
#
_cell.length_a   1.000
_cell.length_b   1.000
_cell.length_c   1.000
_cell.angle_alpha   90.00
_cell.angle_beta   90.00
_cell.angle_gamma   90.00
#
_symmetry.space_group_name_H-M   'P 1'
#
loop_
_entity.id
_entity.type
_entity.pdbx_description
1 polymer ?
#
loop_
_entity_poly.entity_id
_entity_poly.type
_entity_poly.pdbx_seq_one_letter_code
_entity_poly.pdbx_strand_id
1 'polypeptide(L)'
;LSALNLQGRFAEAAEVGESALKVSGRSAWMMASLARTYAQMGKRADSEALYMELRWRSKREYVAPAILGWAACAAGKQDEAIRFAQEAHTIGDPSLIAVKYWPDFAELRKDHRFDRILISREWK
;
A
#
# COMPACT_ATOMS: atom_id res chain seq x y z
N LEU A 1 -9.32 -6.10 6.80
CA LEU A 1 -8.44 -6.82 5.85
C LEU A 1 -7.21 -7.38 6.54
N SER A 2 -6.45 -6.54 7.25
CA SER A 2 -5.19 -6.92 7.89
C SER A 2 -5.25 -8.19 8.74
N ALA A 3 -6.26 -8.34 9.61
CA ALA A 3 -6.42 -9.53 10.44
C ALA A 3 -6.64 -10.83 9.63
N LEU A 4 -7.47 -10.79 8.59
CA LEU A 4 -7.72 -11.94 7.71
C LEU A 4 -6.47 -12.29 6.87
N ASN A 5 -5.77 -11.28 6.36
CA ASN A 5 -4.51 -11.46 5.63
C ASN A 5 -3.42 -12.09 6.50
N LEU A 6 -3.33 -11.74 7.78
CA LEU A 6 -2.38 -12.36 8.71
C LEU A 6 -2.73 -13.82 9.01
N GLN A 7 -4.00 -14.20 8.94
CA GLN A 7 -4.46 -15.58 9.10
C GLN A 7 -4.35 -16.40 7.79
N GLY A 8 -3.89 -15.80 6.68
CA GLY A 8 -3.86 -16.45 5.37
C GLY A 8 -5.24 -16.61 4.71
N ARG A 9 -6.29 -16.01 5.29
CA ARG A 9 -7.68 -16.09 4.80
C ARG A 9 -7.92 -15.06 3.70
N PHE A 10 -7.16 -15.20 2.61
CA PHE A 10 -7.08 -14.16 1.56
C PHE A 10 -8.36 -14.02 0.75
N ALA A 11 -9.09 -15.12 0.48
CA ALA A 11 -10.36 -15.07 -0.24
C ALA A 11 -11.41 -14.27 0.52
N GLU A 12 -11.57 -14.53 1.82
CA GLU A 12 -12.48 -13.77 2.69
C GLU A 12 -12.04 -12.31 2.85
N ALA A 13 -10.72 -12.07 2.93
CA ALA A 13 -10.19 -10.72 2.91
C ALA A 13 -10.58 -9.99 1.61
N ALA A 14 -10.51 -10.66 0.45
CA ALA A 14 -10.90 -10.04 -0.81
C ALA A 14 -12.39 -9.70 -0.85
N GLU A 15 -13.27 -10.61 -0.42
CA GLU A 15 -14.73 -10.37 -0.36
C GLU A 15 -15.09 -9.19 0.55
N VAL A 16 -14.49 -9.15 1.75
CA VAL A 16 -14.67 -8.03 2.68
C VAL A 16 -14.13 -6.74 2.09
N GLY A 17 -12.99 -6.80 1.38
CA GLY A 17 -12.35 -5.64 0.78
C GLY A 17 -13.16 -5.04 -0.35
N GLU A 18 -13.67 -5.87 -1.25
CA GLU A 18 -14.57 -5.45 -2.34
C GLU A 18 -15.85 -4.82 -1.79
N SER A 19 -16.43 -5.41 -0.74
CA SER A 19 -17.60 -4.84 -0.05
C SER A 19 -17.26 -3.50 0.60
N ALA A 20 -16.11 -3.40 1.27
CA ALA A 20 -15.65 -2.15 1.89
C ALA A 20 -15.36 -1.05 0.88
N LEU A 21 -14.87 -1.38 -0.33
CA LEU A 21 -14.68 -0.39 -1.39
C LEU A 21 -16.00 0.21 -1.87
N LYS A 22 -17.08 -0.59 -1.97
CA LYS A 22 -18.42 -0.11 -2.34
C LYS A 22 -18.97 0.88 -1.32
N VAL A 23 -18.80 0.59 -0.02
CA VAL A 23 -19.34 1.44 1.06
C VAL A 23 -18.49 2.68 1.31
N SER A 24 -17.17 2.56 1.22
CA SER A 24 -16.23 3.67 1.53
C SER A 24 -16.04 4.69 0.40
N GLY A 25 -16.73 4.52 -0.75
CA GLY A 25 -16.47 5.34 -1.93
C GLY A 25 -15.05 5.13 -2.48
N ARG A 26 -14.54 3.90 -2.39
CA ARG A 26 -13.19 3.51 -2.81
C ARG A 26 -12.10 4.30 -2.08
N SER A 27 -12.04 4.22 -0.75
CA SER A 27 -10.93 4.81 0.02
C SER A 27 -9.55 4.33 -0.49
N ALA A 28 -8.60 5.25 -0.66
CA ALA A 28 -7.27 4.91 -1.18
C ALA A 28 -6.53 3.88 -0.31
N TRP A 29 -6.69 4.00 1.02
CA TRP A 29 -6.17 3.02 1.98
C TRP A 29 -6.75 1.62 1.72
N MET A 30 -8.07 1.54 1.55
CA MET A 30 -8.75 0.28 1.34
C MET A 30 -8.35 -0.36 0.00
N MET A 31 -8.17 0.46 -1.03
CA MET A 31 -7.68 0.00 -2.33
C MET A 31 -6.27 -0.59 -2.24
N ALA A 32 -5.34 0.09 -1.57
CA ALA A 32 -3.98 -0.43 -1.39
C ALA A 32 -3.96 -1.72 -0.54
N SER A 33 -4.81 -1.79 0.48
CA SER A 33 -4.98 -3.00 1.30
C SER A 33 -5.53 -4.18 0.49
N LEU A 34 -6.52 -3.95 -0.36
CA LEU A 34 -7.06 -4.98 -1.24
C LEU A 34 -6.07 -5.38 -2.34
N ALA A 35 -5.29 -4.44 -2.88
CA ALA A 35 -4.22 -4.74 -3.83
C ALA A 35 -3.20 -5.71 -3.22
N ARG A 36 -2.82 -5.52 -1.95
CA ARG A 36 -1.98 -6.47 -1.21
C ARG A 36 -2.65 -7.84 -1.08
N THR A 37 -3.92 -7.89 -0.69
CA THR A 37 -4.68 -9.15 -0.61
C THR A 37 -4.62 -9.90 -1.95
N TYR A 38 -4.87 -9.21 -3.07
CA TYR A 38 -4.80 -9.83 -4.40
C TYR A 38 -3.40 -10.32 -4.76
N ALA A 39 -2.35 -9.56 -4.40
CA ALA A 39 -0.98 -10.02 -4.57
C ALA A 39 -0.71 -11.33 -3.80
N GLN A 40 -1.19 -11.45 -2.56
CA GLN A 40 -1.05 -12.66 -1.74
C GLN A 40 -1.84 -13.86 -2.31
N MET A 41 -2.93 -13.60 -3.03
CA MET A 41 -3.69 -14.62 -3.76
C MET A 41 -3.06 -15.02 -5.11
N GLY A 42 -1.94 -14.40 -5.51
CA GLY A 42 -1.35 -14.57 -6.85
C GLY A 42 -2.14 -13.90 -7.97
N LYS A 43 -3.18 -13.11 -7.64
CA LYS A 43 -4.00 -12.34 -8.58
C LYS A 43 -3.30 -11.04 -8.98
N ARG A 44 -2.20 -11.18 -9.72
CA ARG A 44 -1.31 -10.06 -10.09
C ARG A 44 -2.04 -8.96 -10.89
N ALA A 45 -2.88 -9.35 -11.84
CA ALA A 45 -3.62 -8.39 -12.68
C ALA A 45 -4.58 -7.52 -11.85
N ASP A 46 -5.30 -8.11 -10.89
CA ASP A 46 -6.23 -7.39 -10.03
C ASP A 46 -5.50 -6.43 -9.07
N SER A 47 -4.35 -6.86 -8.54
CA SER A 47 -3.47 -6.01 -7.73
C SER A 47 -2.94 -4.81 -8.52
N GLU A 48 -2.46 -5.05 -9.74
CA GLU A 48 -1.94 -4.00 -10.63
C GLU A 48 -3.05 -3.03 -11.06
N ALA A 49 -4.27 -3.52 -11.32
CA ALA A 49 -5.42 -2.68 -11.66
C ALA A 49 -5.73 -1.66 -10.55
N LEU A 50 -5.75 -2.08 -9.28
CA LEU A 50 -5.96 -1.18 -8.15
C LEU A 50 -4.84 -0.15 -8.00
N TYR A 51 -3.58 -0.56 -8.22
CA TYR A 51 -2.45 0.38 -8.22
C TYR A 51 -2.58 1.41 -9.35
N MET A 52 -2.89 0.98 -10.58
CA MET A 52 -3.06 1.88 -11.73
C MET A 52 -4.20 2.87 -11.51
N GLU A 53 -5.30 2.43 -10.91
CA GLU A 53 -6.41 3.31 -10.55
C GLU A 53 -5.99 4.36 -9.52
N LEU A 54 -5.30 3.96 -8.45
CA LEU A 54 -4.76 4.91 -7.46
C LEU A 54 -3.81 5.92 -8.09
N ARG A 55 -2.94 5.46 -8.99
CA ARG A 55 -2.00 6.32 -9.73
C ARG A 55 -2.69 7.28 -10.68
N TRP A 56 -3.82 6.89 -11.28
CA TRP A 56 -4.61 7.79 -12.11
C TRP A 56 -5.34 8.83 -11.25
N ARG A 57 -5.92 8.41 -10.13
CA ARG A 57 -6.58 9.29 -9.16
C ARG A 57 -5.62 10.33 -8.58
N SER A 58 -4.39 9.94 -8.27
CA SER A 58 -3.38 10.86 -7.75
C SER A 58 -3.02 12.02 -8.69
N LYS A 59 -3.43 11.96 -9.97
CA LYS A 59 -3.29 13.08 -10.92
C LYS A 59 -4.39 14.13 -10.77
N ARG A 60 -5.48 13.81 -10.08
CA ARG A 60 -6.70 14.64 -9.99
C ARG A 60 -7.04 15.01 -8.55
N GLU A 61 -6.66 14.18 -7.60
CA GLU A 61 -6.88 14.40 -6.17
C GLU A 61 -5.67 13.96 -5.36
N TYR A 62 -5.59 14.43 -4.13
CA TYR A 62 -4.51 14.03 -3.24
C TYR A 62 -4.66 12.55 -2.85
N VAL A 63 -3.62 11.78 -3.11
CA VAL A 63 -3.42 10.43 -2.57
C VAL A 63 -2.06 10.43 -1.89
N ALA A 64 -2.06 10.09 -0.60
CA ALA A 64 -0.84 10.05 0.20
C ALA A 64 0.24 9.19 -0.48
N PRO A 65 1.46 9.70 -0.72
CA PRO A 65 2.51 8.96 -1.41
C PRO A 65 2.85 7.63 -0.75
N ALA A 66 2.80 7.53 0.58
CA ALA A 66 3.01 6.25 1.27
C ALA A 66 1.99 5.16 0.85
N ILE A 67 0.75 5.56 0.56
CA ILE A 67 -0.32 4.65 0.12
C ILE A 67 -0.10 4.25 -1.34
N LEU A 68 0.34 5.17 -2.20
CA LEU A 68 0.76 4.85 -3.56
C LEU A 68 1.94 3.88 -3.57
N GLY A 69 2.92 4.08 -2.69
CA GLY A 69 4.06 3.19 -2.52
C GLY A 69 3.65 1.79 -2.08
N TRP A 70 2.68 1.69 -1.17
CA TRP A 70 2.14 0.41 -0.73
C TRP A 70 1.44 -0.36 -1.86
N ALA A 71 0.57 0.31 -2.61
CA ALA A 71 -0.10 -0.30 -3.75
C ALA A 71 0.89 -0.68 -4.87
N ALA A 72 1.89 0.17 -5.14
CA ALA A 72 2.96 -0.13 -6.09
C ALA A 72 3.74 -1.39 -5.68
N CYS A 73 4.07 -1.52 -4.40
CA CYS A 73 4.73 -2.71 -3.85
C CYS A 73 3.88 -3.97 -4.04
N ALA A 74 2.58 -3.89 -3.77
CA ALA A 74 1.65 -5.00 -3.98
C ALA A 74 1.58 -5.41 -5.47
N ALA A 75 1.61 -4.44 -6.38
CA ALA A 75 1.64 -4.66 -7.83
C ALA A 75 3.02 -5.11 -8.37
N GLY A 76 4.02 -5.33 -7.50
CA GLY A 76 5.38 -5.72 -7.90
C GLY A 76 6.20 -4.61 -8.56
N LYS A 77 5.77 -3.35 -8.46
CA LYS A 77 6.47 -2.18 -9.02
C LYS A 77 7.44 -1.60 -7.99
N GLN A 78 8.48 -2.38 -7.65
CA GLN A 78 9.37 -2.09 -6.52
C GLN A 78 10.04 -0.71 -6.62
N ASP A 79 10.52 -0.32 -7.79
CA ASP A 79 11.17 0.99 -7.97
C ASP A 79 10.20 2.16 -7.83
N GLU A 80 8.95 2.00 -8.27
CA GLU A 80 7.91 3.01 -8.04
C GLU A 80 7.55 3.10 -6.56
N ALA A 81 7.49 1.96 -5.87
CA ALA A 81 7.25 1.92 -4.42
C ALA A 81 8.33 2.70 -3.64
N ILE A 82 9.60 2.50 -3.99
CA ILE A 82 10.72 3.25 -3.40
C ILE A 82 10.65 4.74 -3.73
N ARG A 83 10.35 5.10 -4.98
CA ARG A 83 10.18 6.52 -5.36
C ARG A 83 9.10 7.20 -4.52
N PHE A 84 7.95 6.56 -4.35
CA PHE A 84 6.86 7.08 -3.53
C PHE A 84 7.21 7.12 -2.03
N ALA A 85 7.96 6.16 -1.53
CA ALA A 85 8.48 6.19 -0.16
C ALA A 85 9.39 7.40 0.07
N GLN A 86 10.26 7.71 -0.89
CA GLN A 86 11.16 8.86 -0.86
C GLN A 86 10.36 10.18 -0.84
N GLU A 87 9.32 10.24 -1.68
CA GLU A 87 8.39 11.38 -1.75
C GLU A 87 7.64 11.56 -0.43
N ALA A 88 7.03 10.49 0.10
CA ALA A 88 6.37 10.46 1.40
C ALA A 88 7.29 10.98 2.51
N HIS A 89 8.55 10.56 2.49
CA HIS A 89 9.54 11.01 3.46
C HIS A 89 9.82 12.52 3.33
N THR A 90 10.01 12.99 2.10
CA THR A 90 10.34 14.38 1.78
C THR A 90 9.25 15.34 2.23
N ILE A 91 7.98 14.99 1.99
CA ILE A 91 6.84 15.84 2.35
C ILE A 91 6.37 15.62 3.80
N GLY A 92 6.95 14.65 4.51
CA GLY A 92 6.56 14.30 5.87
C GLY A 92 5.17 13.67 5.99
N ASP A 93 4.81 12.80 5.04
CA ASP A 93 3.53 12.10 5.01
C ASP A 93 3.29 11.34 6.34
N PRO A 94 2.25 11.68 7.12
CA PRO A 94 1.99 11.04 8.41
C PRO A 94 1.66 9.56 8.27
N SER A 95 1.23 9.12 7.08
CA SER A 95 0.94 7.71 6.78
C SER A 95 2.18 6.81 6.93
N LEU A 96 3.39 7.37 6.86
CA LEU A 96 4.64 6.65 7.12
C LEU A 96 4.71 6.01 8.51
N ILE A 97 3.98 6.54 9.49
CA ILE A 97 3.86 5.91 10.82
C ILE A 97 3.28 4.50 10.67
N ALA A 98 2.21 4.36 9.90
CA ALA A 98 1.62 3.05 9.66
C ALA A 98 2.56 2.17 8.83
N VAL A 99 3.27 2.73 7.84
CA VAL A 99 4.25 1.96 7.05
C VAL A 99 5.38 1.38 7.91
N LYS A 100 5.83 2.15 8.91
CA LYS A 100 6.88 1.72 9.84
C LYS A 100 6.44 0.57 10.74
N TYR A 101 5.21 0.61 11.25
CA TYR A 101 4.79 -0.30 12.34
C TYR A 101 3.79 -1.38 11.93
N TRP A 102 2.96 -1.16 10.92
CA TRP A 102 1.86 -2.07 10.63
C TRP A 102 2.34 -3.30 9.82
N PRO A 103 1.80 -4.49 10.09
CA PRO A 103 2.19 -5.72 9.39
C PRO A 103 1.89 -5.70 7.89
N ASP A 104 0.93 -4.89 7.46
CA ASP A 104 0.53 -4.75 6.06
C ASP A 104 1.67 -4.29 5.14
N PHE A 105 2.67 -3.63 5.70
CA PHE A 105 3.82 -3.08 4.97
C PHE A 105 5.09 -3.91 5.14
N ALA A 106 4.99 -5.12 5.70
CA ALA A 106 6.14 -5.98 5.94
C ALA A 106 6.95 -6.26 4.64
N GLU A 107 6.27 -6.42 3.50
CA GLU A 107 6.94 -6.65 2.21
C GLU A 107 7.74 -5.43 1.73
N LEU A 108 7.20 -4.21 1.93
CA LEU A 108 7.90 -2.99 1.55
C LEU A 108 9.17 -2.78 2.38
N ARG A 109 9.14 -3.18 3.65
CA ARG A 109 10.29 -3.15 4.56
C ARG A 109 11.36 -4.22 4.28
N LYS A 110 11.13 -5.17 3.37
CA LYS A 110 12.19 -6.11 2.93
C LYS A 110 13.18 -5.48 1.97
N ASP A 111 12.83 -4.35 1.33
CA ASP A 111 13.75 -3.63 0.45
C ASP A 111 14.66 -2.72 1.30
N HIS A 112 15.97 -2.99 1.33
CA HIS A 112 16.94 -2.20 2.11
C HIS A 112 16.96 -0.71 1.75
N ARG A 113 16.53 -0.32 0.54
CA ARG A 113 16.40 1.09 0.17
C ARG A 113 15.32 1.77 1.00
N PHE A 114 14.27 1.04 1.37
CA PHE A 114 13.19 1.53 2.21
C PHE A 114 13.65 1.79 3.65
N ASP A 115 14.48 0.91 4.22
CA ASP A 115 15.04 1.12 5.57
C ASP A 115 15.87 2.40 5.66
N ARG A 116 16.67 2.69 4.62
CA ARG A 116 17.46 3.92 4.54
C ARG A 116 16.58 5.18 4.57
N ILE A 117 15.40 5.11 3.94
CA ILE A 117 14.43 6.21 3.94
C ILE A 117 13.86 6.41 5.35
N LEU A 118 13.50 5.35 6.07
CA LEU A 118 12.92 5.46 7.41
C LEU A 118 13.91 5.99 8.47
N ILE A 119 15.20 5.63 8.37
CA ILE A 119 16.24 6.02 9.34
C ILE A 119 16.68 7.47 9.15
N SER A 120 16.50 8.04 7.94
CA SER A 120 17.00 9.39 7.61
C SER A 120 16.30 10.55 8.34
N ARG A 121 15.15 10.30 8.98
CA ARG A 121 14.60 11.22 9.99
C ARG A 121 15.09 10.74 11.35
N GLU A 122 15.64 11.65 12.14
CA GLU A 122 15.81 11.47 13.59
C GLU A 122 14.43 11.43 14.27
N TRP A 123 13.64 10.37 14.03
CA TRP A 123 12.44 10.06 14.81
C TRP A 123 12.90 9.61 16.20
N LYS A 124 13.29 10.55 17.05
CA LYS A 124 13.33 10.36 18.52
C LYS A 124 11.92 10.43 19.08
#